data_AF-A0A7V8JR26-F1
#
_entry.id   AF-A0A7V8JR26-F1
#
_cell.length_a   1.000
_cell.length_b   1.000
_cell.length_c   1.000
_cell.angle_alpha   90.00
_cell.angle_beta   90.00
_cell.angle_gamma   90.00
#
_symmetry.space_group_name_H-M   'P 1'
#
loop_
_entity.id
_entity.type
_entity.pdbx_description
1 polymer ?
#
loop_
_entity_poly.entity_id
_entity_poly.type
_entity_poly.pdbx_seq_one_letter_code
_entity_poly.pdbx_strand_id
1 'polypeptide(L)'
;MDAQIDHVTGLLMLRESSRPLPVYATAPVLADLHAGLPLLDVLRHYCGTVEHTLPLDGRPFTIAPVGGVQFEAVPLISKAPPIRRTATTRSLATTSAC
;
A
#
# COMPACT_ATOMS: atom_id res chain seq x y z
N MET A 1 -4.65 6.37 -6.05
CA MET A 1 -3.44 7.02 -5.50
C MET A 1 -2.47 5.91 -5.18
N ASP A 2 -1.20 6.08 -5.55
CA ASP A 2 -0.21 5.01 -5.54
C ASP A 2 0.94 5.30 -4.56
N ALA A 3 1.84 4.34 -4.34
CA ALA A 3 2.98 4.45 -3.41
C ALA A 3 4.14 5.30 -3.98
N GLN A 4 3.90 6.56 -4.31
CA GLN A 4 4.96 7.47 -4.77
C GLN A 4 5.95 7.77 -3.64
N ILE A 5 7.26 7.80 -3.96
CA ILE A 5 8.37 7.87 -2.98
C ILE A 5 8.22 9.06 -2.02
N ASP A 6 7.86 10.22 -2.55
CA ASP A 6 7.64 11.47 -1.83
C ASP A 6 6.45 11.41 -0.86
N HIS A 7 5.50 10.50 -1.07
CA HIS A 7 4.36 10.30 -0.16
C HIS A 7 4.61 9.25 0.92
N VAL A 8 5.59 8.36 0.74
CA VAL A 8 5.79 7.19 1.61
C VAL A 8 7.12 7.19 2.38
N THR A 9 8.14 7.91 1.91
CA THR A 9 9.46 7.92 2.56
C THR A 9 9.47 8.51 3.96
N GLY A 10 8.52 9.40 4.27
CA GLY A 10 8.34 9.94 5.62
C GLY A 10 8.09 8.88 6.69
N LEU A 11 7.58 7.69 6.31
CA LEU A 11 7.38 6.57 7.23
C LEU A 11 8.68 6.15 7.94
N LEU A 12 9.84 6.27 7.27
CA LEU A 12 11.14 5.94 7.85
C LEU A 12 11.55 6.86 9.00
N MET A 13 10.96 8.05 9.09
CA MET A 13 11.19 8.97 10.21
C MET A 13 10.44 8.53 11.47
N LEU A 14 9.46 7.62 11.35
CA LEU A 14 8.65 7.12 12.45
C LEU A 14 9.19 5.81 13.06
N ARG A 15 10.35 5.33 12.59
CA ARG A 15 10.93 4.02 12.99
C ARG A 15 11.24 3.88 14.49
N GLU A 16 11.35 4.98 15.21
CA GLU A 16 11.68 5.01 16.66
C GLU A 16 10.43 4.92 17.55
N SER A 17 9.25 4.73 16.95
CA SER A 17 8.01 4.51 17.69
C SER A 17 8.11 3.31 18.63
N SER A 18 7.65 3.49 19.87
CA SER A 18 7.55 2.42 20.88
C SER A 18 6.35 1.48 20.68
N ARG A 19 5.53 1.73 19.65
CA ARG A 19 4.38 0.91 19.26
C ARG A 19 4.43 0.62 17.76
N PRO A 20 3.89 -0.54 17.31
CA PRO A 20 3.74 -0.83 15.89
C PRO A 20 3.00 0.29 15.16
N LEU A 21 3.54 0.72 14.02
CA LEU A 21 3.00 1.82 13.25
C LEU A 21 1.72 1.36 12.53
N PRO A 22 0.54 1.98 12.79
CA PRO A 22 -0.66 1.66 12.05
C PRO A 22 -0.60 2.29 10.65
N VAL A 23 -0.68 1.46 9.60
CA VAL A 23 -0.61 1.88 8.21
C VAL A 23 -1.94 1.59 7.53
N TYR A 24 -2.65 2.65 7.15
CA TYR A 24 -3.92 2.58 6.42
C TYR A 24 -3.66 2.89 4.95
N ALA A 25 -3.85 1.90 4.07
CA ALA A 25 -3.64 2.08 2.64
C ALA A 25 -4.49 1.10 1.82
N THR A 26 -4.60 1.35 0.53
CA THR A 26 -5.29 0.44 -0.39
C THR A 26 -4.43 -0.81 -0.63
N ALA A 27 -5.05 -1.94 -1.00
CA ALA A 27 -4.31 -3.18 -1.27
C ALA A 27 -3.18 -3.02 -2.32
N PRO A 28 -3.36 -2.27 -3.43
CA PRO A 28 -2.27 -2.03 -4.38
C PRO A 28 -1.10 -1.25 -3.78
N VAL A 29 -1.35 -0.29 -2.89
CA VAL A 29 -0.30 0.50 -2.23
C VAL A 29 0.47 -0.36 -1.22
N LEU A 30 -0.23 -1.17 -0.42
CA LEU A 30 0.42 -2.12 0.50
C LEU A 30 1.32 -3.09 -0.27
N ALA A 31 0.85 -3.62 -1.40
CA ALA A 31 1.66 -4.48 -2.26
C ALA A 31 2.92 -3.77 -2.81
N ASP A 32 2.80 -2.51 -3.23
CA ASP A 32 3.95 -1.72 -3.68
C ASP A 32 4.95 -1.46 -2.54
N LEU A 33 4.47 -1.29 -1.30
CA LEU A 33 5.28 -1.08 -0.10
C LEU A 33 5.96 -2.34 0.47
N HIS A 34 5.61 -3.52 -0.05
CA HIS A 34 6.35 -4.77 0.20
C HIS A 34 7.25 -5.13 -0.99
N ALA A 35 6.78 -4.98 -2.22
CA ALA A 35 7.47 -5.55 -3.39
C ALA A 35 8.29 -4.54 -4.19
N GLY A 36 7.84 -3.29 -4.31
CA GLY A 36 8.49 -2.25 -5.10
C GLY A 36 9.51 -1.46 -4.28
N LEU A 37 9.07 -0.95 -3.14
CA LEU A 37 9.90 -0.27 -2.14
C LEU A 37 9.55 -0.85 -0.76
N PRO A 38 10.32 -1.82 -0.24
CA PRO A 38 9.95 -2.67 0.90
C PRO A 38 9.98 -1.94 2.25
N LEU A 39 9.30 -0.80 2.37
CA LEU A 39 9.29 0.02 3.59
C LEU A 39 8.62 -0.70 4.75
N LEU A 40 7.55 -1.45 4.49
CA LEU A 40 6.83 -2.18 5.53
C LEU A 40 7.68 -3.32 6.10
N ASP A 41 8.43 -4.01 5.24
CA ASP A 41 9.36 -5.06 5.66
C ASP A 41 10.50 -4.47 6.50
N VAL A 42 11.07 -3.33 6.09
CA VAL A 42 12.09 -2.63 6.88
C VAL A 42 11.53 -2.19 8.23
N LEU A 43 10.41 -1.47 8.27
CA LEU A 43 9.82 -0.95 9.51
C LEU A 43 9.38 -2.05 10.47
N ARG A 44 9.02 -3.22 9.97
CA ARG A 44 8.75 -4.41 10.78
C ARG A 44 9.92 -4.81 11.67
N HIS A 45 11.16 -4.55 11.24
CA HIS A 45 12.37 -4.81 12.04
C HIS A 45 12.68 -3.73 13.08
N TYR A 46 12.14 -2.51 12.94
CA TYR A 46 12.41 -1.40 13.85
C TYR A 46 11.32 -1.24 14.91
N CYS A 47 10.11 -0.88 14.48
CA CYS A 47 8.99 -0.60 15.38
C CYS A 47 7.80 -1.54 15.18
N GLY A 48 7.80 -2.35 14.11
CA GLY A 48 6.61 -3.11 13.72
C GLY A 48 5.62 -2.27 12.91
N THR A 49 4.71 -2.95 12.22
CA THR A 49 3.61 -2.33 11.48
C THR A 49 2.30 -3.06 11.77
N VAL A 50 1.19 -2.33 11.74
CA VAL A 50 -0.17 -2.90 11.72
C VAL A 50 -0.87 -2.38 10.48
N GLU A 51 -1.14 -3.26 9.53
CA GLU A 51 -1.69 -2.87 8.23
C GLU A 51 -3.22 -2.95 8.24
N HIS A 52 -3.85 -1.91 7.69
CA HIS A 52 -5.30 -1.81 7.55
C HIS A 52 -5.63 -1.49 6.09
N THR A 53 -6.25 -2.45 5.41
CA THR A 53 -6.67 -2.25 4.02
C THR A 53 -7.88 -1.33 3.95
N LEU A 54 -7.75 -0.26 3.16
CA LEU A 54 -8.84 0.68 2.91
C LEU A 54 -9.73 0.18 1.75
N PRO A 55 -11.07 0.27 1.88
CA PRO A 55 -11.99 -0.09 0.81
C PRO A 55 -11.91 0.93 -0.34
N LEU A 56 -12.13 0.44 -1.56
CA LEU A 56 -12.18 1.25 -2.80
C LEU A 56 -13.53 1.07 -3.53
N ASP A 57 -14.55 0.63 -2.81
CA ASP A 57 -15.89 0.35 -3.34
C ASP A 57 -16.82 1.58 -3.34
N GLY A 58 -16.26 2.77 -3.08
CA GLY A 58 -16.98 4.04 -3.03
C GLY A 58 -17.85 4.24 -1.79
N ARG A 59 -17.79 3.32 -0.81
CA ARG A 59 -18.55 3.46 0.44
C ARG A 59 -17.73 4.22 1.50
N PRO A 60 -18.37 5.11 2.28
CA PRO A 60 -17.72 5.74 3.42
C PRO A 60 -17.28 4.71 4.47
N PHE A 61 -16.18 5.00 5.15
CA PHE A 61 -15.63 4.17 6.22
C PHE A 61 -15.06 5.03 7.35
N THR A 62 -14.77 4.41 8.49
CA THR A 62 -14.21 5.07 9.68
C THR A 62 -12.87 4.47 10.05
N ILE A 63 -11.96 5.30 10.56
CA ILE A 63 -10.66 4.87 11.10
C ILE A 63 -10.72 5.01 12.62
N ALA A 64 -10.65 3.91 13.36
CA ALA A 64 -10.95 3.90 14.80
C ALA A 64 -10.10 4.89 15.64
N PRO A 65 -8.78 5.06 15.39
CA PRO A 65 -7.99 6.09 16.07
C PRO A 65 -8.40 7.54 15.75
N VAL A 66 -9.10 7.78 14.64
CA VAL A 66 -9.57 9.12 14.20
C VAL A 66 -11.08 9.20 14.40
N GLY A 67 -11.51 9.14 15.65
CA GLY A 67 -12.92 9.14 16.03
C GLY A 67 -13.66 10.40 15.54
N GLY A 68 -14.96 10.24 15.25
CA GLY A 68 -15.84 11.34 14.83
C GLY A 68 -15.66 11.80 13.38
N VAL A 69 -14.81 11.11 12.59
CA VAL A 69 -14.56 11.43 11.18
C VAL A 69 -14.99 10.26 10.28
N GLN A 70 -15.76 10.58 9.24
CA GLN A 70 -16.04 9.66 8.13
C GLN A 70 -15.12 9.98 6.95
N PHE A 71 -14.56 8.93 6.38
CA PHE A 71 -13.70 8.99 5.20
C PHE A 71 -14.46 8.42 4.01
N GLU A 72 -14.32 9.07 2.86
CA GLU A 72 -14.82 8.55 1.58
C GLU A 72 -13.67 8.59 0.58
N ALA A 73 -13.30 7.41 0.05
CA ALA A 73 -12.22 7.32 -0.92
C ALA A 73 -12.75 7.64 -2.32
N VAL A 74 -12.30 8.76 -2.89
CA VAL A 74 -12.60 9.14 -4.27
C VAL A 74 -11.47 8.62 -5.18
N PRO A 75 -11.76 7.72 -6.14
CA PRO A 75 -10.75 7.19 -7.03
C PRO A 75 -10.26 8.29 -7.98
N LEU A 76 -8.94 8.38 -8.15
CA LEU A 76 -8.29 9.29 -9.07
C LEU A 76 -7.54 8.51 -10.14
N ILE A 77 -7.55 9.02 -11.37
CA ILE A 77 -6.69 8.51 -12.44
C ILE A 77 -5.25 8.90 -12.07
N SER A 78 -4.42 7.89 -11.83
CA SER A 78 -3.06 8.04 -11.34
C SER A 78 -2.09 7.34 -12.28
N LYS A 79 -0.86 7.85 -12.37
CA LYS A 79 0.24 7.15 -13.02
C LYS A 79 0.97 6.34 -11.94
N ALA A 80 0.97 5.02 -12.10
CA ALA A 80 1.72 4.11 -11.25
C ALA A 80 3.17 4.60 -11.00
N PRO A 81 3.68 4.47 -9.76
CA PRO A 81 4.99 4.97 -9.38
C PRO A 81 6.08 4.13 -10.07
N PRO A 82 7.23 4.71 -10.44
CA PRO A 82 8.29 3.99 -11.14
C PRO A 82 8.82 2.76 -10.38
N ILE A 83 8.75 2.77 -9.04
CA ILE A 83 9.17 1.65 -8.18
C ILE A 83 8.24 0.44 -8.24
N ARG A 84 7.02 0.59 -8.77
CA ARG A 84 6.05 -0.50 -8.86
C ARG A 84 6.61 -1.59 -9.78
N ARG A 85 6.71 -2.82 -9.27
CA ARG A 85 7.00 -3.99 -10.11
C ARG A 85 5.79 -4.26 -11.02
N THR A 86 6.01 -4.16 -12.32
CA THR A 86 5.08 -4.73 -13.30
C THR A 86 5.21 -6.25 -13.25
N ALA A 87 4.08 -6.94 -13.05
CA ALA A 87 4.04 -8.38 -13.28
C ALA A 87 4.26 -8.60 -14.78
N THR A 88 5.36 -9.24 -15.17
CA THR A 88 5.51 -9.77 -16.53
C THR A 88 4.43 -10.83 -16.71
N THR A 89 3.33 -10.49 -17.38
CA THR A 89 2.36 -11.48 -17.85
C THR A 89 3.09 -12.35 -18.87
N ARG A 90 3.69 -13.45 -18.40
CA ARG A 90 4.24 -14.46 -19.27
C ARG A 90 3.05 -15.20 -19.88
N SER A 91 2.64 -14.76 -21.06
CA SER A 91 1.65 -15.47 -21.88
C SER A 91 2.16 -16.91 -22.07
N LEU A 92 1.54 -17.85 -21.37
CA LEU A 92 1.70 -19.26 -21.65
C LEU A 92 0.91 -19.51 -22.92
N ALA A 93 1.58 -19.40 -24.06
CA ALA A 93 1.06 -19.91 -25.32
C ALA A 93 0.91 -21.43 -25.16
N THR A 94 -0.34 -21.89 -25.02
CA THR A 94 -0.69 -23.30 -25.16
C THR A 94 -0.44 -23.72 -26.61
N THR A 95 0.68 -24.41 -26.86
CA THR A 95 0.86 -25.15 -28.10
C THR A 95 -0.08 -26.36 -28.07
N SER A 96 -1.23 -26.22 -28.72
CA SER A 96 -2.09 -27.34 -29.11
C SER A 96 -1.41 -28.04 -30.30
N ALA A 97 -0.94 -29.26 -30.10
CA ALA A 97 -0.48 -30.12 -31.19
C ALA A 97 -1.63 -31.05 -31.61
N CYS A 98 -1.88 -31.11 -32.92
CA CYS A 98 -2.74 -32.09 -33.61
C CYS A 98 -2.26 -33.53 -33.37
#